data_AF-A0A923WTR6-F1
#
_entry.id   AF-A0A923WTR6-F1
#
_cell.length_a   1.000
_cell.length_b   1.000
_cell.length_c   1.000
_cell.angle_alpha   90.00
_cell.angle_beta   90.00
_cell.angle_gamma   90.00
#
_symmetry.space_group_name_H-M   'P 1'
#
loop_
_entity.id
_entity.type
_entity.pdbx_description
1 polymer ?
#
loop_
_entity_poly.entity_id
_entity_poly.type
_entity_poly.pdbx_seq_one_letter_code
_entity_poly.pdbx_strand_id
1 'polypeptide(L)'
;MDSESLSYFLLKTMGSEARDYHRPEHPLDVSKNLFPVGQLAALFHDIVYLQVDPTWEKTLAEILYPFVPSRTFVLDVRGELNHVTDPWLKVIVALFGFENETALIPMRGLNEFLSAVVFYKKMKHFLKPEELLRGLSCIEATIPFRKTDSDGRTPADRLKARIENIQNGPEGYFLSEPVDFDLIVTECKLLIENDLVSFGAETMDWFLSNSWNVMIENNPSLRNHFFSVSDYRKAIFGNIGFFSSLDAKNLYWTDSENLDLNHEKLIRRTENNLRMATEYMKAIAVSVSMVEAIAQQTGGECAYELFFGTTKKSREHSPVNMDTLIHFGPEPEMTEERLSIYKMLKHGRNTRSRFDHKTSSLSAFLYQKIPLEEFETVFGKVSQFHQGKVSADECLAVFHPQLVAHVIIFLEETALSRKGELMKMKTRFIGQAKKAG
;
A
#
# COMPACT_ATOMS: atom_id res chain seq x y z
N MET A 1 31.67 -15.40 4.56
CA MET A 1 30.43 -14.90 5.21
C MET A 1 29.83 -16.10 5.89
N ASP A 2 29.77 -16.11 7.22
CA ASP A 2 29.00 -17.11 7.95
C ASP A 2 27.50 -16.77 7.87
N SER A 3 26.63 -17.76 8.09
CA SER A 3 25.17 -17.58 8.04
C SER A 3 24.69 -16.53 9.04
N GLU A 4 25.38 -16.40 10.18
CA GLU A 4 25.08 -15.41 11.21
C GLU A 4 25.25 -13.98 10.70
N SER A 5 26.34 -13.68 10.00
CA SER A 5 26.58 -12.36 9.39
C SER A 5 25.50 -11.99 8.37
N LEU A 6 25.02 -12.96 7.60
CA LEU A 6 23.96 -12.73 6.61
C LEU A 6 22.61 -12.49 7.31
N SER A 7 22.27 -13.30 8.31
CA SER A 7 21.06 -13.09 9.11
C SER A 7 21.07 -11.73 9.81
N TYR A 8 22.19 -11.34 10.41
CA TYR A 8 22.33 -10.01 11.03
C TYR A 8 22.13 -8.89 10.02
N PHE A 9 22.69 -9.04 8.80
CA PHE A 9 22.51 -8.06 7.73
C PHE A 9 21.04 -7.91 7.31
N LEU A 10 20.32 -9.02 7.09
CA LEU A 10 18.90 -9.01 6.74
C LEU A 10 18.06 -8.34 7.85
N LEU A 11 18.22 -8.79 9.09
CA LEU A 11 17.49 -8.24 10.25
C LEU A 11 17.77 -6.75 10.45
N LYS A 12 19.02 -6.32 10.31
CA LYS A 12 19.40 -4.91 10.47
C LYS A 12 18.82 -4.03 9.36
N THR A 13 18.77 -4.52 8.14
CA THR A 13 18.32 -3.72 6.99
C THR A 13 16.80 -3.62 6.95
N MET A 14 16.09 -4.71 7.26
CA MET A 14 14.62 -4.75 7.23
C MET A 14 13.96 -4.40 8.58
N GLY A 15 14.72 -4.37 9.68
CA GLY A 15 14.23 -4.10 11.03
C GLY A 15 13.95 -2.63 11.36
N SER A 16 13.85 -1.77 10.35
CA SER A 16 13.53 -0.34 10.50
C SER A 16 12.14 -0.14 11.12
N GLU A 17 12.02 0.73 12.12
CA GLU A 17 10.73 1.03 12.77
C GLU A 17 9.69 1.64 11.81
N ALA A 18 10.16 2.17 10.68
CA ALA A 18 9.32 2.73 9.63
C ALA A 18 8.57 1.68 8.81
N ARG A 19 9.01 0.42 8.85
CA ARG A 19 8.35 -0.70 8.19
C ARG A 19 7.31 -1.31 9.12
N ASP A 20 6.08 -1.47 8.64
CA ASP A 20 4.95 -2.08 9.34
C ASP A 20 4.45 -3.34 8.61
N TYR A 21 4.59 -3.39 7.29
CA TYR A 21 4.32 -4.55 6.44
C TYR A 21 5.62 -5.26 6.04
N HIS A 22 6.57 -4.53 5.42
CA HIS A 22 7.80 -5.12 4.85
C HIS A 22 8.91 -5.36 5.89
N ARG A 23 8.54 -5.92 7.04
CA ARG A 23 9.44 -6.31 8.14
C ARG A 23 10.13 -7.65 7.88
N PRO A 24 11.11 -8.09 8.69
CA PRO A 24 11.78 -9.37 8.49
C PRO A 24 10.85 -10.60 8.43
N GLU A 25 9.65 -10.54 9.01
CA GLU A 25 8.66 -11.61 8.93
C GLU A 25 8.06 -11.75 7.52
N HIS A 26 7.86 -10.65 6.79
CA HIS A 26 7.31 -10.65 5.42
C HIS A 26 8.10 -11.54 4.46
N PRO A 27 9.41 -11.35 4.22
CA PRO A 27 10.16 -12.18 3.29
C PRO A 27 10.27 -13.65 3.75
N LEU A 28 10.17 -13.92 5.07
CA LEU A 28 10.10 -15.28 5.58
C LEU A 28 8.78 -15.95 5.17
N ASP A 29 7.67 -15.22 5.27
CA ASP A 29 6.38 -15.68 4.79
C ASP A 29 6.38 -15.87 3.26
N VAL A 30 6.96 -14.92 2.51
CA VAL A 30 7.10 -15.01 1.04
C VAL A 30 7.95 -16.22 0.63
N SER A 31 8.97 -16.59 1.41
CA SER A 31 9.86 -17.71 1.09
C SER A 31 9.21 -19.10 1.18
N LYS A 32 8.02 -19.23 1.78
CA LYS A 32 7.39 -20.54 2.03
C LYS A 32 7.07 -21.26 0.73
N ASN A 33 7.36 -22.56 0.68
CA ASN A 33 7.09 -23.44 -0.46
C ASN A 33 7.77 -23.02 -1.78
N LEU A 34 8.76 -22.12 -1.73
CA LEU A 34 9.62 -21.82 -2.87
C LEU A 34 10.76 -22.83 -2.99
N PHE A 35 11.28 -22.96 -4.20
CA PHE A 35 12.56 -23.63 -4.46
C PHE A 35 13.72 -22.89 -3.76
N PRO A 36 14.88 -23.54 -3.50
CA PRO A 36 15.96 -22.94 -2.72
C PRO A 36 16.45 -21.57 -3.23
N VAL A 37 16.55 -21.38 -4.56
CA VAL A 37 16.96 -20.09 -5.14
C VAL A 37 15.85 -19.05 -4.96
N GLY A 38 14.59 -19.43 -5.20
CA GLY A 38 13.43 -18.58 -4.91
C GLY A 38 13.34 -18.17 -3.44
N GLN A 39 13.65 -19.05 -2.49
CA GLN A 39 13.71 -18.71 -1.06
C GLN A 39 14.74 -17.62 -0.79
N LEU A 40 15.93 -17.75 -1.37
CA LEU A 40 16.97 -16.73 -1.25
C LEU A 40 16.55 -15.42 -1.90
N ALA A 41 15.92 -15.44 -3.07
CA ALA A 41 15.39 -14.23 -3.71
C ALA A 41 14.35 -13.53 -2.82
N ALA A 42 13.42 -14.29 -2.23
CA ALA A 42 12.40 -13.78 -1.32
C ALA A 42 13.01 -13.07 -0.09
N LEU A 43 14.11 -13.57 0.46
CA LEU A 43 14.81 -12.91 1.57
C LEU A 43 15.39 -11.53 1.22
N PHE A 44 15.57 -11.23 -0.07
CA PHE A 44 16.23 -10.02 -0.53
C PHE A 44 15.33 -9.05 -1.30
N HIS A 45 14.17 -9.48 -1.82
CA HIS A 45 13.39 -8.66 -2.76
C HIS A 45 13.04 -7.25 -2.23
N ASP A 46 12.72 -7.13 -0.94
CA ASP A 46 12.42 -5.86 -0.25
C ASP A 46 13.56 -5.35 0.65
N ILE A 47 14.80 -5.82 0.45
CA ILE A 47 15.89 -5.41 1.33
C ILE A 47 16.20 -3.93 1.20
N VAL A 48 16.02 -3.34 0.01
CA VAL A 48 16.13 -1.90 -0.21
C VAL A 48 14.73 -1.28 -0.29
N TYR A 49 14.39 -0.36 0.62
CA TYR A 49 13.11 0.36 0.60
C TYR A 49 13.29 1.85 0.88
N LEU A 50 13.78 2.59 -0.13
CA LEU A 50 14.35 3.93 0.03
C LEU A 50 13.39 4.96 0.63
N GLN A 51 12.11 4.90 0.27
CA GLN A 51 11.09 5.89 0.68
C GLN A 51 10.61 5.68 2.12
N VAL A 52 10.78 4.45 2.62
CA VAL A 52 10.33 4.05 3.96
C VAL A 52 11.47 4.18 4.94
N ASP A 53 12.66 3.70 4.57
CA ASP A 53 13.82 3.64 5.44
C ASP A 53 14.58 4.99 5.48
N PRO A 54 14.50 5.74 6.60
CA PRO A 54 15.07 7.08 6.68
C PRO A 54 16.62 7.09 6.71
N THR A 55 17.26 5.93 6.89
CA THR A 55 18.72 5.83 7.10
C THR A 55 19.34 4.64 6.35
N TRP A 56 19.12 4.55 5.04
CA TRP A 56 19.74 3.53 4.20
C TRP A 56 21.23 3.85 3.85
N GLU A 57 21.65 5.10 4.01
CA GLU A 57 22.79 5.66 3.26
C GLU A 57 24.16 4.99 3.51
N LYS A 58 24.62 4.74 4.75
CA LYS A 58 26.04 4.34 4.93
C LYS A 58 26.33 2.89 4.54
N THR A 59 25.57 1.93 5.05
CA THR A 59 25.85 0.50 4.83
C THR A 59 25.44 0.05 3.43
N LEU A 60 24.34 0.59 2.89
CA LEU A 60 23.84 0.17 1.58
C LEU A 60 24.54 0.92 0.44
N ALA A 61 24.90 2.20 0.57
CA ALA A 61 25.54 2.91 -0.56
C ALA A 61 26.84 2.25 -1.02
N GLU A 62 27.65 1.71 -0.10
CA GLU A 62 28.86 0.95 -0.47
C GLU A 62 28.54 -0.33 -1.26
N ILE A 63 27.47 -1.03 -0.87
CA ILE A 63 27.03 -2.26 -1.57
C ILE A 63 26.43 -1.91 -2.94
N LEU A 64 25.68 -0.81 -3.01
CA LEU A 64 24.94 -0.38 -4.18
C LEU A 64 25.82 0.26 -5.26
N TYR A 65 27.04 0.69 -4.93
CA TYR A 65 27.95 1.29 -5.90
C TYR A 65 28.13 0.41 -7.17
N PRO A 66 28.01 0.99 -8.39
CA PRO A 66 27.87 2.43 -8.69
C PRO A 66 26.44 2.97 -8.68
N PHE A 67 25.41 2.13 -8.51
CA PHE A 67 24.00 2.51 -8.58
C PHE A 67 23.50 3.16 -7.29
N VAL A 68 24.07 4.30 -6.91
CA VAL A 68 23.67 5.03 -5.70
C VAL A 68 22.61 6.09 -6.07
N PRO A 69 21.35 5.95 -5.62
CA PRO A 69 20.31 6.91 -5.93
C PRO A 69 20.58 8.26 -5.23
N SER A 70 20.08 9.34 -5.85
CA SER A 70 20.09 10.66 -5.25
C SER A 70 19.21 10.75 -3.99
N ARG A 71 19.35 11.85 -3.24
CA ARG A 71 18.50 12.14 -2.06
C ARG A 71 17.01 12.26 -2.38
N THR A 72 16.66 12.48 -3.64
CA THR A 72 15.28 12.51 -4.14
C THR A 72 14.83 11.15 -4.69
N PHE A 73 15.59 10.08 -4.44
CA PHE A 73 15.31 8.72 -4.89
C PHE A 73 15.25 8.56 -6.40
N VAL A 74 16.10 9.30 -7.12
CA VAL A 74 16.26 9.18 -8.58
C VAL A 74 17.63 8.62 -8.89
N LEU A 75 17.71 7.66 -9.80
CA LEU A 75 18.95 7.03 -10.28
C LEU A 75 19.07 7.15 -11.82
N ASP A 76 20.21 7.64 -12.30
CA ASP A 76 20.59 7.62 -13.72
C ASP A 76 21.34 6.32 -14.05
N VAL A 77 20.60 5.25 -14.32
CA VAL A 77 21.19 3.93 -14.59
C VAL A 77 22.11 3.99 -15.81
N ARG A 78 21.68 4.67 -16.88
CA ARG A 78 22.45 4.81 -18.12
C ARG A 78 23.77 5.54 -17.88
N GLY A 79 23.77 6.61 -17.10
CA GLY A 79 24.98 7.34 -16.73
C GLY A 79 25.96 6.43 -15.99
N GLU A 80 25.47 5.70 -14.99
CA GLU A 80 26.28 4.84 -14.12
C GLU A 80 26.85 3.60 -14.84
N LEU A 81 26.20 3.11 -15.90
CA LEU A 81 26.69 1.96 -16.68
C LEU A 81 28.12 2.14 -17.21
N ASN A 82 28.53 3.38 -17.51
CA ASN A 82 29.89 3.68 -17.98
C ASN A 82 30.96 3.41 -16.91
N HIS A 83 30.58 3.40 -15.63
CA HIS A 83 31.46 3.15 -14.49
C HIS A 83 31.43 1.68 -14.03
N VAL A 84 30.55 0.86 -14.64
CA VAL A 84 30.40 -0.55 -14.29
C VAL A 84 31.52 -1.39 -14.91
N THR A 85 32.43 -1.88 -14.04
CA THR A 85 33.47 -2.85 -14.41
C THR A 85 33.03 -4.30 -14.20
N ASP A 86 32.09 -4.54 -13.28
CA ASP A 86 31.57 -5.87 -12.95
C ASP A 86 30.51 -6.28 -13.98
N PRO A 87 30.76 -7.29 -14.85
CA PRO A 87 29.84 -7.56 -15.95
C PRO A 87 28.48 -8.09 -15.49
N TRP A 88 28.40 -8.70 -14.29
CA TRP A 88 27.12 -9.11 -13.72
C TRP A 88 26.21 -7.93 -13.37
N LEU A 89 26.77 -6.77 -13.05
CA LEU A 89 25.97 -5.57 -12.86
C LEU A 89 25.34 -5.10 -14.18
N LYS A 90 26.00 -5.35 -15.33
CA LYS A 90 25.41 -5.11 -16.65
C LYS A 90 24.30 -6.11 -16.96
N VAL A 91 24.50 -7.38 -16.59
CA VAL A 91 23.45 -8.42 -16.67
C VAL A 91 22.21 -8.01 -15.88
N ILE A 92 22.37 -7.49 -14.66
CA ILE A 92 21.23 -7.03 -13.84
C ILE A 92 20.50 -5.88 -14.52
N VAL A 93 21.22 -4.88 -15.04
CA VAL A 93 20.59 -3.76 -15.77
C VAL A 93 19.83 -4.25 -17.00
N ALA A 94 20.42 -5.18 -17.76
CA ALA A 94 19.79 -5.79 -18.93
C ALA A 94 18.57 -6.65 -18.56
N LEU A 95 18.65 -7.40 -17.45
CA LEU A 95 17.56 -8.26 -16.98
C LEU A 95 16.34 -7.44 -16.54
N PHE A 96 16.56 -6.26 -15.97
CA PHE A 96 15.52 -5.32 -15.57
C PHE A 96 15.02 -4.45 -16.73
N GLY A 97 15.77 -4.39 -17.84
CA GLY A 97 15.44 -3.55 -18.99
C GLY A 97 15.67 -2.05 -18.75
N PHE A 98 16.70 -1.70 -17.97
CA PHE A 98 17.00 -0.33 -17.55
C PHE A 98 18.23 0.29 -18.24
N GLU A 99 18.68 -0.29 -19.36
CA GLU A 99 19.90 0.14 -20.08
C GLU A 99 19.84 1.60 -20.54
N ASN A 100 18.63 2.07 -20.87
CA ASN A 100 18.39 3.42 -21.38
C ASN A 100 17.77 4.35 -20.32
N GLU A 101 17.65 3.91 -19.07
CA GLU A 101 16.93 4.65 -18.05
C GLU A 101 17.82 5.74 -17.43
N THR A 102 17.39 6.99 -17.57
CA THR A 102 18.10 8.15 -17.00
C THR A 102 17.46 8.68 -15.72
N ALA A 103 16.26 8.20 -15.37
CA ALA A 103 15.54 8.62 -14.18
C ALA A 103 14.69 7.48 -13.60
N LEU A 104 15.37 6.46 -13.08
CA LEU A 104 14.72 5.37 -12.37
C LEU A 104 14.27 5.86 -10.99
N ILE A 105 13.00 5.61 -10.67
CA ILE A 105 12.34 6.01 -9.41
C ILE A 105 11.65 4.79 -8.78
N PRO A 106 11.30 4.81 -7.48
CA PRO A 106 10.71 3.65 -6.81
C PRO A 106 9.45 3.10 -7.47
N MET A 107 8.55 3.97 -7.94
CA MET A 107 7.33 3.55 -8.66
C MET A 107 7.59 2.88 -10.02
N ARG A 108 8.85 2.84 -10.47
CA ARG A 108 9.29 2.20 -11.71
C ARG A 108 10.24 1.02 -11.48
N GLY A 109 10.37 0.54 -10.24
CA GLY A 109 11.18 -0.64 -9.91
C GLY A 109 12.56 -0.35 -9.33
N LEU A 110 12.81 0.87 -8.82
CA LEU A 110 14.11 1.23 -8.24
C LEU A 110 14.46 0.36 -7.02
N ASN A 111 13.49 0.10 -6.13
CA ASN A 111 13.74 -0.65 -4.90
C ASN A 111 14.16 -2.08 -5.22
N GLU A 112 13.41 -2.75 -6.09
CA GLU A 112 13.64 -4.14 -6.51
C GLU A 112 14.95 -4.27 -7.29
N PHE A 113 15.27 -3.30 -8.14
CA PHE A 113 16.57 -3.26 -8.84
C PHE A 113 17.75 -3.16 -7.87
N LEU A 114 17.66 -2.26 -6.89
CA LEU A 114 18.72 -2.12 -5.89
C LEU A 114 18.78 -3.35 -4.95
N SER A 115 17.64 -3.94 -4.62
CA SER A 115 17.56 -5.22 -3.91
C SER A 115 18.26 -6.35 -4.68
N ALA A 116 18.09 -6.41 -6.01
CA ALA A 116 18.78 -7.36 -6.88
C ALA A 116 20.30 -7.13 -6.90
N VAL A 117 20.75 -5.88 -6.89
CA VAL A 117 22.18 -5.54 -6.74
C VAL A 117 22.71 -6.05 -5.40
N VAL A 118 21.98 -5.85 -4.30
CA VAL A 118 22.36 -6.37 -2.97
C VAL A 118 22.41 -7.90 -2.96
N PHE A 119 21.39 -8.56 -3.52
CA PHE A 119 21.33 -10.01 -3.67
C PHE A 119 22.57 -10.53 -4.40
N TYR A 120 22.87 -9.99 -5.59
CA TYR A 120 24.05 -10.37 -6.35
C TYR A 120 25.35 -10.20 -5.53
N LYS A 121 25.56 -9.03 -4.93
CA LYS A 121 26.79 -8.74 -4.17
C LYS A 121 26.98 -9.69 -2.98
N LYS A 122 25.89 -10.13 -2.35
CA LYS A 122 25.93 -11.05 -1.20
C LYS A 122 26.03 -12.51 -1.61
N MET A 123 25.44 -12.89 -2.74
CA MET A 123 25.24 -14.30 -3.12
C MET A 123 26.20 -14.80 -4.20
N LYS A 124 26.92 -13.93 -4.92
CA LYS A 124 27.76 -14.30 -6.09
C LYS A 124 28.86 -15.33 -5.86
N HIS A 125 29.27 -15.54 -4.60
CA HIS A 125 30.29 -16.54 -4.25
C HIS A 125 29.70 -17.88 -3.78
N PHE A 126 28.38 -17.95 -3.65
CA PHE A 126 27.65 -19.12 -3.16
C PHE A 126 26.80 -19.78 -4.24
N LEU A 127 26.37 -19.01 -5.22
CA LEU A 127 25.49 -19.45 -6.29
C LEU A 127 26.24 -19.57 -7.62
N LYS A 128 25.86 -20.56 -8.42
CA LYS A 128 26.29 -20.70 -9.81
C LYS A 128 25.67 -19.57 -10.67
N PRO A 129 26.23 -19.29 -11.85
CA PRO A 129 25.67 -18.31 -12.79
C PRO A 129 24.18 -18.47 -13.08
N GLU A 130 23.72 -19.69 -13.34
CA GLU A 130 22.30 -19.97 -13.62
C GLU A 130 21.41 -19.70 -12.37
N GLU A 131 21.87 -20.11 -11.18
CA GLU A 131 21.18 -19.85 -9.91
C GLU A 131 21.13 -18.35 -9.59
N LEU A 132 22.18 -17.58 -9.91
CA LEU A 132 22.17 -16.12 -9.79
C LEU A 132 21.13 -15.50 -10.72
N LEU A 133 21.12 -15.90 -12.00
CA LEU A 133 20.15 -15.39 -12.97
C LEU A 133 18.71 -15.68 -12.53
N ARG A 134 18.45 -16.89 -12.03
CA ARG A 134 17.15 -17.27 -11.44
C ARG A 134 16.75 -16.38 -10.27
N GLY A 135 17.63 -16.23 -9.28
CA GLY A 135 17.33 -15.39 -8.11
C GLY A 135 17.08 -13.92 -8.48
N LEU A 136 17.88 -13.40 -9.42
CA LEU A 136 17.70 -12.04 -9.95
C LEU A 136 16.39 -11.89 -10.73
N SER A 137 15.99 -12.91 -11.49
CA SER A 137 14.72 -12.96 -12.23
C SER A 137 13.54 -12.94 -11.28
N CYS A 138 13.62 -13.70 -10.19
CA CYS A 138 12.60 -13.71 -9.14
C CYS A 138 12.44 -12.34 -8.47
N ILE A 139 13.53 -11.62 -8.18
CA ILE A 139 13.45 -10.25 -7.63
C ILE A 139 12.89 -9.29 -8.67
N GLU A 140 13.32 -9.38 -9.94
CA GLU A 140 12.77 -8.58 -11.03
C GLU A 140 11.25 -8.76 -11.14
N ALA A 141 10.77 -10.00 -11.02
CA ALA A 141 9.36 -10.35 -11.07
C ALA A 141 8.50 -9.64 -10.00
N THR A 142 9.10 -9.25 -8.86
CA THR A 142 8.40 -8.51 -7.78
C THR A 142 8.16 -7.05 -8.06
N ILE A 143 8.70 -6.47 -9.15
CA ILE A 143 8.42 -5.07 -9.49
C ILE A 143 6.90 -4.90 -9.65
N PRO A 144 6.28 -4.03 -8.84
CA PRO A 144 4.84 -4.06 -8.62
C PRO A 144 4.04 -3.66 -9.86
N PHE A 145 2.91 -4.35 -10.07
CA PHE A 145 1.79 -3.97 -10.93
C PHE A 145 2.16 -3.65 -12.40
N ARG A 146 3.18 -4.33 -12.94
CA ARG A 146 3.58 -4.13 -14.33
C ARG A 146 2.53 -4.65 -15.29
N LYS A 147 1.97 -3.73 -16.06
CA LYS A 147 1.00 -4.01 -17.12
C LYS A 147 1.70 -4.65 -18.32
N THR A 148 0.89 -5.33 -19.12
CA THR A 148 1.20 -5.67 -20.51
C THR A 148 1.64 -4.42 -21.27
N ASP A 149 2.66 -4.55 -22.12
CA ASP A 149 3.11 -3.44 -22.94
C ASP A 149 2.17 -3.13 -24.12
N SER A 150 2.51 -2.12 -24.91
CA SER A 150 1.75 -1.72 -26.10
C SER A 150 1.68 -2.80 -27.18
N ASP A 151 2.61 -3.76 -27.15
CA ASP A 151 2.71 -4.86 -28.13
C ASP A 151 1.95 -6.11 -27.66
N GLY A 152 1.27 -6.03 -26.51
CA GLY A 152 0.52 -7.16 -25.93
C GLY A 152 1.39 -8.15 -25.17
N ARG A 153 2.68 -7.86 -24.92
CA ARG A 153 3.59 -8.75 -24.19
C ARG A 153 3.42 -8.62 -22.68
N THR A 154 3.28 -9.75 -22.00
CA THR A 154 3.20 -9.82 -20.54
C THR A 154 4.55 -9.50 -19.88
N PRO A 155 4.60 -9.21 -18.57
CA PRO A 155 5.86 -9.12 -17.84
C PRO A 155 6.75 -10.37 -18.01
N ALA A 156 6.16 -11.57 -18.00
CA ALA A 156 6.88 -12.83 -18.20
C ALA A 156 7.50 -12.93 -19.60
N ASP A 157 6.77 -12.54 -20.66
CA ASP A 157 7.28 -12.53 -22.05
C ASP A 157 8.46 -11.58 -22.20
N ARG A 158 8.37 -10.41 -21.57
CA ARG A 158 9.46 -9.42 -21.61
C ARG A 158 10.69 -9.91 -20.84
N LEU A 159 10.49 -10.58 -19.71
CA LEU A 159 11.59 -11.19 -18.96
C LEU A 159 12.26 -12.31 -19.79
N LYS A 160 11.47 -13.15 -20.46
CA LYS A 160 11.96 -14.17 -21.40
C LYS A 160 12.89 -13.58 -22.43
N ALA A 161 12.40 -12.58 -23.15
CA ALA A 161 13.15 -11.94 -24.22
C ALA A 161 14.47 -11.33 -23.70
N ARG A 162 14.47 -10.75 -22.49
CA ARG A 162 15.70 -10.21 -21.87
C ARG A 162 16.67 -11.31 -21.48
N ILE A 163 16.21 -12.42 -20.92
CA ILE A 163 17.05 -13.59 -20.60
C ILE A 163 17.67 -14.17 -21.87
N GLU A 164 16.89 -14.35 -22.94
CA GLU A 164 17.36 -14.83 -24.23
C GLU A 164 18.41 -13.88 -24.84
N ASN A 165 18.19 -12.56 -24.75
CA ASN A 165 19.16 -11.57 -25.20
C ASN A 165 20.45 -11.60 -24.39
N ILE A 166 20.37 -11.80 -23.07
CA ILE A 166 21.56 -11.94 -22.20
C ILE A 166 22.33 -13.20 -22.59
N GLN A 167 21.66 -14.35 -22.75
CA GLN A 167 22.31 -15.61 -23.09
C GLN A 167 22.98 -15.59 -24.48
N ASN A 168 22.38 -14.91 -25.45
CA ASN A 168 22.92 -14.79 -26.80
C ASN A 168 23.89 -13.60 -26.97
N GLY A 169 23.98 -12.73 -25.97
CA GLY A 169 24.76 -11.50 -26.00
C GLY A 169 26.20 -11.65 -25.51
N PRO A 170 26.96 -10.55 -25.47
CA PRO A 170 28.33 -10.50 -24.94
C PRO A 170 28.43 -10.95 -23.48
N GLU A 171 27.35 -10.87 -22.71
CA GLU A 171 27.27 -11.32 -21.31
C GLU A 171 26.91 -12.80 -21.17
N GLY A 172 26.52 -13.47 -22.26
CA GLY A 172 26.07 -14.87 -22.25
C GLY A 172 27.17 -15.87 -21.88
N TYR A 173 28.45 -15.49 -21.94
CA TYR A 173 29.58 -16.38 -21.58
C TYR A 173 29.56 -16.85 -20.13
N PHE A 174 28.81 -16.19 -19.23
CA PHE A 174 28.60 -16.68 -17.88
C PHE A 174 27.72 -17.93 -17.81
N LEU A 175 26.88 -18.12 -18.83
CA LEU A 175 25.88 -19.18 -18.91
C LEU A 175 26.41 -20.26 -19.85
N SER A 176 27.13 -21.23 -19.29
CA SER A 176 27.73 -22.32 -20.05
C SER A 176 26.73 -23.34 -20.60
N GLU A 177 25.51 -23.36 -20.04
CA GLU A 177 24.42 -24.25 -20.43
C GLU A 177 23.17 -23.42 -20.77
N PRO A 178 22.28 -23.95 -21.64
CA PRO A 178 21.00 -23.29 -21.90
C PRO A 178 20.20 -23.08 -20.62
N VAL A 179 19.65 -21.88 -20.45
CA VAL A 179 18.83 -21.55 -19.29
C VAL A 179 17.48 -22.26 -19.38
N ASP A 180 17.06 -22.91 -18.29
CA ASP A 180 15.71 -23.46 -18.15
C ASP A 180 14.73 -22.32 -17.82
N PHE A 181 14.12 -21.78 -18.88
CA PHE A 181 13.20 -20.68 -18.76
C PHE A 181 11.89 -21.06 -18.05
N ASP A 182 11.40 -22.29 -18.26
CA ASP A 182 10.15 -22.75 -17.65
C ASP A 182 10.31 -22.86 -16.12
N LEU A 183 11.49 -23.29 -15.65
CA LEU A 183 11.84 -23.27 -14.24
C LEU A 183 11.89 -21.83 -13.68
N ILE A 184 12.51 -20.88 -14.38
CA ILE A 184 12.56 -19.46 -13.97
C ILE A 184 11.15 -18.90 -13.83
N VAL A 185 10.29 -19.08 -14.84
CA VAL A 185 8.92 -18.57 -14.81
C VAL A 185 8.13 -19.19 -13.67
N THR A 186 8.29 -20.50 -13.45
CA THR A 186 7.62 -21.19 -12.35
C THR A 186 8.04 -20.63 -10.99
N GLU A 187 9.35 -20.42 -10.77
CA GLU A 187 9.85 -19.79 -9.53
C GLU A 187 9.35 -18.35 -9.37
N CYS A 188 9.39 -17.54 -10.43
CA CYS A 188 8.92 -16.16 -10.41
C CYS A 188 7.42 -16.09 -10.07
N LYS A 189 6.61 -16.96 -10.68
CA LYS A 189 5.16 -17.03 -10.44
C LYS A 189 4.87 -17.35 -8.98
N LEU A 190 5.51 -18.39 -8.43
CA LEU A 190 5.33 -18.76 -7.02
C LEU A 190 5.74 -17.64 -6.07
N LEU A 191 6.84 -16.93 -6.36
CA LEU A 191 7.29 -15.82 -5.53
C LEU A 191 6.28 -14.66 -5.56
N ILE A 192 5.81 -14.25 -6.74
CA ILE A 192 4.80 -13.18 -6.88
C ILE A 192 3.50 -13.55 -6.14
N GLU A 193 3.02 -14.78 -6.29
CA GLU A 193 1.80 -15.24 -5.61
C GLU A 193 1.94 -15.18 -4.09
N ASN A 194 3.12 -15.53 -3.57
CA ASN A 194 3.42 -15.44 -2.14
C ASN A 194 3.56 -13.99 -1.66
N ASP A 195 4.22 -13.13 -2.43
CA ASP A 195 4.39 -11.71 -2.10
C ASP A 195 3.04 -10.97 -2.09
N LEU A 196 2.19 -11.26 -3.07
CA LEU A 196 0.88 -10.65 -3.21
C LEU A 196 -0.25 -11.43 -2.52
N VAL A 197 0.07 -12.41 -1.67
CA VAL A 197 -0.91 -13.31 -1.05
C VAL A 197 -2.04 -12.58 -0.31
N SER A 198 -1.74 -11.39 0.22
CA SER A 198 -2.71 -10.59 0.96
C SER A 198 -3.86 -10.08 0.08
N PHE A 199 -3.62 -9.81 -1.21
CA PHE A 199 -4.66 -9.41 -2.17
C PHE A 199 -5.70 -10.51 -2.38
N GLY A 200 -5.24 -11.75 -2.42
CA GLY A 200 -6.06 -12.95 -2.60
C GLY A 200 -6.65 -13.55 -1.32
N ALA A 201 -6.59 -12.82 -0.19
CA ALA A 201 -7.02 -13.31 1.10
C ALA A 201 -8.47 -13.82 1.10
N GLU A 202 -8.73 -14.87 1.89
CA GLU A 202 -10.07 -15.46 2.03
C GLU A 202 -11.07 -14.54 2.72
N THR A 203 -10.59 -13.65 3.59
CA THR A 203 -11.43 -12.75 4.36
C THR A 203 -10.98 -11.30 4.18
N MET A 204 -11.96 -10.41 4.12
CA MET A 204 -11.75 -8.98 3.87
C MET A 204 -10.99 -8.29 5.03
N ASP A 205 -11.21 -8.71 6.28
CA ASP A 205 -10.51 -8.18 7.44
C ASP A 205 -9.00 -8.46 7.39
N TRP A 206 -8.58 -9.60 6.83
CA TRP A 206 -7.18 -9.92 6.60
C TRP A 206 -6.57 -9.04 5.50
N PHE A 207 -7.26 -8.91 4.35
CA PHE A 207 -6.82 -8.03 3.27
C PHE A 207 -6.66 -6.57 3.74
N LEU A 208 -7.66 -6.04 4.44
CA LEU A 208 -7.62 -4.67 4.96
C LEU A 208 -6.53 -4.49 6.03
N SER A 209 -6.30 -5.48 6.89
CA SER A 209 -5.26 -5.40 7.93
C SER A 209 -3.88 -5.21 7.30
N ASN A 210 -3.56 -6.01 6.27
CA ASN A 210 -2.31 -5.88 5.52
C ASN A 210 -2.23 -4.55 4.75
N SER A 211 -3.32 -4.17 4.10
CA SER A 211 -3.42 -2.88 3.39
C SER A 211 -3.15 -1.68 4.30
N TRP A 212 -3.61 -1.71 5.55
CA TRP A 212 -3.35 -0.64 6.53
C TRP A 212 -1.89 -0.56 6.95
N ASN A 213 -1.20 -1.70 7.06
CA ASN A 213 0.23 -1.74 7.35
C ASN A 213 1.05 -1.15 6.19
N VAL A 214 0.65 -1.41 4.94
CA VAL A 214 1.26 -0.79 3.76
C VAL A 214 0.93 0.71 3.67
N MET A 215 -0.26 1.12 4.10
CA MET A 215 -0.68 2.53 4.04
C MET A 215 0.23 3.45 4.85
N ILE A 216 0.61 3.08 6.08
CA ILE A 216 1.51 3.92 6.90
C ILE A 216 2.92 4.04 6.30
N GLU A 217 3.41 2.99 5.64
CA GLU A 217 4.72 3.02 4.97
C GLU A 217 4.73 4.03 3.81
N ASN A 218 3.68 4.00 2.98
CA ASN A 218 3.53 4.87 1.81
C ASN A 218 3.13 6.31 2.15
N ASN A 219 2.73 6.59 3.40
CA ASN A 219 2.28 7.91 3.82
C ASN A 219 3.11 8.40 5.01
N PRO A 220 4.26 9.06 4.78
CA PRO A 220 5.16 9.52 5.83
C PRO A 220 4.50 10.39 6.90
N SER A 221 3.45 11.15 6.54
CA SER A 221 2.69 11.96 7.49
C SER A 221 2.04 11.11 8.58
N LEU A 222 1.51 9.92 8.26
CA LEU A 222 0.86 9.03 9.24
C LEU A 222 1.84 8.42 10.26
N ARG A 223 3.15 8.45 9.96
CA ARG A 223 4.20 8.06 10.92
C ARG A 223 4.45 9.14 11.97
N ASN A 224 4.02 10.38 11.71
CA ASN A 224 4.06 11.44 12.71
C ASN A 224 2.92 11.25 13.71
N HIS A 225 3.23 11.34 15.00
CA HIS A 225 2.25 11.22 16.08
C HIS A 225 1.14 12.28 16.03
N PHE A 226 1.37 13.41 15.36
CA PHE A 226 0.45 14.53 15.28
C PHE A 226 -0.06 14.79 13.85
N PHE A 227 -0.20 13.74 13.03
CA PHE A 227 -0.76 13.88 11.68
C PHE A 227 -2.13 14.56 11.71
N SER A 228 -2.41 15.36 10.68
CA SER A 228 -3.65 16.13 10.62
C SER A 228 -4.82 15.29 10.09
N VAL A 229 -6.05 15.78 10.27
CA VAL A 229 -7.23 15.18 9.61
C VAL A 229 -7.04 15.17 8.08
N SER A 230 -6.38 16.21 7.52
CA SER A 230 -6.10 16.32 6.10
C SER A 230 -5.07 15.29 5.62
N ASP A 231 -4.03 15.02 6.42
CA ASP A 231 -3.07 13.97 6.14
C ASP A 231 -3.74 12.60 6.06
N TYR A 232 -4.63 12.30 7.00
CA TYR A 232 -5.40 11.06 6.99
C TYR A 232 -6.32 10.97 5.78
N ARG A 233 -7.06 12.04 5.46
CA ARG A 233 -7.90 12.08 4.26
C ARG A 233 -7.09 11.84 2.99
N LYS A 234 -5.92 12.50 2.84
CA LYS A 234 -5.04 12.31 1.67
C LYS A 234 -4.59 10.87 1.54
N ALA A 235 -4.19 10.22 2.63
CA ALA A 235 -3.79 8.82 2.63
C ALA A 235 -4.95 7.89 2.19
N ILE A 236 -6.17 8.13 2.69
CA ILE A 236 -7.35 7.35 2.31
C ILE A 236 -7.68 7.53 0.82
N PHE A 237 -7.73 8.76 0.30
CA PHE A 237 -7.99 9.00 -1.12
C PHE A 237 -6.88 8.45 -2.03
N GLY A 238 -5.62 8.52 -1.59
CA GLY A 238 -4.50 7.89 -2.29
C GLY A 238 -4.70 6.37 -2.44
N ASN A 239 -5.13 5.70 -1.36
CA ASN A 239 -5.41 4.25 -1.41
C ASN A 239 -6.65 3.90 -2.23
N ILE A 240 -7.70 4.74 -2.21
CA ILE A 240 -8.85 4.57 -3.12
C ILE A 240 -8.38 4.62 -4.57
N GLY A 241 -7.57 5.62 -4.93
CA GLY A 241 -7.01 5.76 -6.26
C GLY A 241 -6.13 4.57 -6.65
N PHE A 242 -5.29 4.11 -5.72
CA PHE A 242 -4.45 2.94 -5.90
C PHE A 242 -5.27 1.67 -6.18
N PHE A 243 -6.20 1.28 -5.29
CA PHE A 243 -7.02 0.08 -5.48
C PHE A 243 -7.87 0.16 -6.74
N SER A 244 -8.42 1.33 -7.07
CA SER A 244 -9.21 1.53 -8.30
C SER A 244 -8.37 1.43 -9.57
N SER A 245 -7.04 1.57 -9.48
CA SER A 245 -6.12 1.48 -10.62
C SER A 245 -5.60 0.07 -10.89
N LEU A 246 -5.78 -0.84 -9.93
CA LEU A 246 -5.32 -2.22 -10.02
C LEU A 246 -6.29 -3.07 -10.84
N ASP A 247 -5.73 -4.00 -11.59
CA ASP A 247 -6.46 -5.05 -12.29
C ASP A 247 -5.92 -6.38 -11.78
N ALA A 248 -6.79 -7.18 -11.16
CA ALA A 248 -6.43 -8.46 -10.56
C ALA A 248 -5.70 -9.41 -11.54
N LYS A 249 -6.01 -9.32 -12.84
CA LYS A 249 -5.36 -10.16 -13.86
C LYS A 249 -3.91 -9.76 -14.13
N ASN A 250 -3.55 -8.51 -13.86
CA ASN A 250 -2.19 -7.99 -14.01
C ASN A 250 -1.35 -8.15 -12.72
N LEU A 251 -1.95 -8.59 -11.62
CA LEU A 251 -1.25 -8.83 -10.36
C LEU A 251 -0.48 -10.15 -10.38
N TYR A 252 -1.06 -11.17 -11.00
CA TYR A 252 -0.50 -12.52 -11.03
C TYR A 252 0.00 -12.86 -12.43
N TRP A 253 1.17 -13.47 -12.52
CA TRP A 253 1.64 -14.01 -13.80
C TRP A 253 0.73 -15.17 -14.21
N THR A 254 0.03 -14.96 -15.31
CA THR A 254 -0.99 -15.87 -15.79
C THR A 254 -0.54 -16.41 -17.13
N ASP A 255 -0.43 -17.73 -17.24
CA ASP A 255 -0.40 -18.39 -18.54
C ASP A 255 -1.84 -18.39 -19.06
N SER A 256 -2.13 -17.54 -20.05
CA SER A 256 -3.46 -17.44 -20.64
C SER A 256 -3.93 -18.73 -21.30
N GLU A 257 -3.02 -19.67 -21.61
CA GLU A 257 -3.35 -20.94 -22.24
C GLU A 257 -3.68 -22.05 -21.21
N ASN A 258 -3.23 -21.93 -19.95
CA ASN A 258 -3.41 -22.94 -18.89
C ASN A 258 -3.75 -22.34 -17.52
N LEU A 259 -4.85 -21.59 -17.41
CA LEU A 259 -5.39 -21.19 -16.11
C LEU A 259 -5.94 -22.41 -15.36
N ASP A 260 -5.32 -22.76 -14.23
CA ASP A 260 -5.91 -23.73 -13.32
C ASP A 260 -7.03 -23.10 -12.46
N LEU A 261 -7.90 -23.96 -11.90
CA LEU A 261 -9.04 -23.54 -11.09
C LEU A 261 -8.65 -22.79 -9.81
N ASN A 262 -7.45 -23.00 -9.28
CA ASN A 262 -7.00 -22.30 -8.08
C ASN A 262 -6.58 -20.87 -8.41
N HIS A 263 -5.92 -20.66 -9.55
CA HIS A 263 -5.56 -19.35 -10.08
C HIS A 263 -6.80 -18.52 -10.39
N GLU A 264 -7.82 -19.10 -11.02
CA GLU A 264 -9.09 -18.41 -11.26
C GLU A 264 -9.76 -17.96 -9.95
N LYS A 265 -9.77 -18.83 -8.92
CA LYS A 265 -10.30 -18.48 -7.60
C LYS A 265 -9.49 -17.37 -6.95
N LEU A 266 -8.16 -17.35 -7.12
CA LEU A 266 -7.28 -16.30 -6.61
C LEU A 266 -7.61 -14.95 -7.25
N ILE A 267 -7.75 -14.90 -8.57
CA ILE A 267 -8.14 -13.68 -9.30
C ILE A 267 -9.52 -13.19 -8.84
N ARG A 268 -10.53 -14.05 -8.79
CA ARG A 268 -11.90 -13.66 -8.36
C ARG A 268 -11.94 -13.14 -6.93
N ARG A 269 -11.21 -13.78 -6.00
CA ARG A 269 -11.09 -13.27 -4.62
C ARG A 269 -10.44 -11.90 -4.60
N THR A 270 -9.40 -11.71 -5.39
CA THR A 270 -8.69 -10.44 -5.48
C THR A 270 -9.57 -9.33 -6.03
N GLU A 271 -10.32 -9.58 -7.12
CA GLU A 271 -11.31 -8.64 -7.67
C GLU A 271 -12.34 -8.25 -6.61
N ASN A 272 -12.88 -9.23 -5.87
CA ASN A 272 -13.84 -8.96 -4.81
C ASN A 272 -13.23 -8.14 -3.67
N ASN A 273 -12.02 -8.49 -3.21
CA ASN A 273 -11.30 -7.77 -2.16
C ASN A 273 -11.02 -6.32 -2.54
N LEU A 274 -10.52 -6.07 -3.75
CA LEU A 274 -10.27 -4.72 -4.28
C LEU A 274 -11.56 -3.90 -4.34
N ARG A 275 -12.64 -4.47 -4.87
CA ARG A 275 -13.95 -3.83 -4.97
C ARG A 275 -14.50 -3.46 -3.60
N MET A 276 -14.56 -4.43 -2.69
CA MET A 276 -15.10 -4.22 -1.35
C MET A 276 -14.23 -3.24 -0.54
N ALA A 277 -12.91 -3.33 -0.62
CA ALA A 277 -12.02 -2.43 0.11
C ALA A 277 -12.08 -0.99 -0.41
N THR A 278 -12.28 -0.81 -1.72
CA THR A 278 -12.53 0.50 -2.30
C THR A 278 -13.79 1.11 -1.69
N GLU A 279 -14.90 0.37 -1.63
CA GLU A 279 -16.15 0.82 -1.02
C GLU A 279 -16.01 1.13 0.48
N TYR A 280 -15.31 0.25 1.22
CA TYR A 280 -14.95 0.48 2.62
C TYR A 280 -14.17 1.79 2.82
N MET A 281 -13.17 2.04 1.97
CA MET A 281 -12.38 3.28 2.02
C MET A 281 -13.18 4.50 1.59
N LYS A 282 -14.12 4.40 0.64
CA LYS A 282 -15.05 5.49 0.30
C LYS A 282 -15.87 5.90 1.53
N ALA A 283 -16.37 4.94 2.30
CA ALA A 283 -17.12 5.23 3.52
C ALA A 283 -16.27 5.99 4.57
N ILE A 284 -15.00 5.62 4.71
CA ILE A 284 -14.04 6.35 5.55
C ILE A 284 -13.73 7.74 4.97
N ALA A 285 -13.58 7.86 3.65
CA ALA A 285 -13.34 9.13 2.98
C ALA A 285 -14.48 10.12 3.20
N VAL A 286 -15.73 9.65 3.18
CA VAL A 286 -16.91 10.47 3.47
C VAL A 286 -16.88 11.01 4.90
N SER A 287 -16.58 10.16 5.88
CA SER A 287 -16.56 10.57 7.29
C SER A 287 -15.42 11.54 7.60
N VAL A 288 -14.20 11.24 7.17
CA VAL A 288 -13.04 12.11 7.41
C VAL A 288 -13.19 13.44 6.67
N SER A 289 -13.79 13.46 5.48
CA SER A 289 -14.03 14.71 4.74
C SER A 289 -15.07 15.59 5.42
N MET A 290 -16.14 15.01 5.99
CA MET A 290 -17.09 15.75 6.82
C MET A 290 -16.39 16.37 8.03
N VAL A 291 -15.58 15.58 8.75
CA VAL A 291 -14.85 16.07 9.94
C VAL A 291 -13.86 17.17 9.56
N GLU A 292 -13.13 17.03 8.47
CA GLU A 292 -12.22 18.08 8.01
C GLU A 292 -12.96 19.37 7.61
N ALA A 293 -14.09 19.26 6.90
CA ALA A 293 -14.88 20.42 6.54
C ALA A 293 -15.42 21.14 7.81
N ILE A 294 -15.82 20.38 8.84
CA ILE A 294 -16.17 20.94 10.15
C ILE A 294 -14.96 21.59 10.83
N ALA A 295 -13.78 20.97 10.77
CA ALA A 295 -12.55 21.52 11.33
C ALA A 295 -12.19 22.88 10.69
N GLN A 296 -12.26 22.97 9.36
CA GLN A 296 -12.01 24.22 8.63
C GLN A 296 -12.96 25.35 9.07
N GLN A 297 -14.22 25.03 9.39
CA GLN A 297 -15.24 25.99 9.83
C GLN A 297 -15.17 26.36 11.32
N THR A 298 -14.50 25.54 12.14
CA THR A 298 -14.42 25.73 13.61
C THR A 298 -13.03 26.16 14.08
N GLY A 299 -12.11 26.36 13.13
CA GLY A 299 -10.89 27.13 13.27
C GLY A 299 -9.63 26.45 12.75
N GLY A 300 -9.76 25.67 11.68
CA GLY A 300 -8.68 25.27 10.80
C GLY A 300 -8.16 23.84 11.01
N GLU A 301 -7.08 23.53 10.31
CA GLU A 301 -6.39 22.25 10.39
C GLU A 301 -5.88 21.97 11.82
N CYS A 302 -5.99 20.71 12.25
CA CYS A 302 -5.47 20.25 13.53
C CYS A 302 -5.18 18.75 13.50
N ALA A 303 -4.57 18.25 14.58
CA ALA A 303 -4.27 16.83 14.77
C ALA A 303 -5.55 15.98 14.69
N TYR A 304 -5.44 14.82 14.03
CA TYR A 304 -6.50 13.83 13.91
C TYR A 304 -7.11 13.43 15.26
N GLU A 305 -6.25 13.23 16.27
CA GLU A 305 -6.66 12.79 17.60
C GLU A 305 -7.60 13.77 18.31
N LEU A 306 -7.64 15.06 17.93
CA LEU A 306 -8.57 16.03 18.51
C LEU A 306 -10.04 15.63 18.27
N PHE A 307 -10.34 15.09 17.09
CA PHE A 307 -11.71 14.74 16.71
C PHE A 307 -12.04 13.27 16.93
N PHE A 308 -11.07 12.39 16.72
CA PHE A 308 -11.29 10.94 16.79
C PHE A 308 -10.91 10.33 18.14
N GLY A 309 -10.18 11.07 18.98
CA GLY A 309 -9.60 10.57 20.22
C GLY A 309 -8.20 9.99 20.00
N THR A 310 -7.44 9.84 21.10
CA THR A 310 -6.08 9.29 21.01
C THR A 310 -6.09 7.78 20.80
N THR A 311 -5.08 7.32 20.09
CA THR A 311 -4.82 5.90 19.88
C THR A 311 -4.10 5.25 21.07
N LYS A 312 -3.39 6.00 21.92
CA LYS A 312 -2.60 5.44 23.03
C LYS A 312 -3.37 5.45 24.35
N LYS A 313 -3.20 4.41 25.16
CA LYS A 313 -3.72 4.40 26.54
C LYS A 313 -2.97 5.46 27.36
N SER A 314 -3.65 6.56 27.69
CA SER A 314 -3.16 7.51 28.71
C SER A 314 -3.30 6.91 30.10
N ARG A 315 -2.32 7.17 30.98
CA ARG A 315 -2.40 6.81 32.42
C ARG A 315 -3.31 7.76 33.22
N GLU A 316 -3.60 8.94 32.67
CA GLU A 316 -4.50 9.93 33.26
C GLU A 316 -5.73 10.06 32.36
N HIS A 317 -6.92 9.84 32.94
CA HIS A 317 -8.25 10.00 32.34
C HIS A 317 -8.38 9.44 30.91
N SER A 318 -9.03 8.28 30.73
CA SER A 318 -9.34 7.75 29.40
C SER A 318 -9.98 8.85 28.54
N PRO A 319 -9.26 9.41 27.56
CA PRO A 319 -9.81 10.49 26.74
C PRO A 319 -10.99 9.95 25.94
N VAL A 320 -12.03 10.76 25.80
CA VAL A 320 -13.24 10.40 25.06
C VAL A 320 -12.85 10.07 23.63
N ASN A 321 -13.28 8.90 23.16
CA ASN A 321 -12.98 8.42 21.82
C ASN A 321 -14.25 8.40 20.96
N MET A 322 -14.14 8.74 19.69
CA MET A 322 -15.27 8.73 18.76
C MET A 322 -16.00 7.38 18.73
N ASP A 323 -15.25 6.27 18.79
CA ASP A 323 -15.81 4.91 18.79
C ASP A 323 -16.62 4.59 20.06
N THR A 324 -16.37 5.31 21.17
CA THR A 324 -17.10 5.12 22.43
C THR A 324 -18.39 5.93 22.53
N LEU A 325 -18.53 6.98 21.70
CA LEU A 325 -19.68 7.87 21.69
C LEU A 325 -20.83 7.37 20.82
N ILE A 326 -20.53 6.54 19.83
CA ILE A 326 -21.50 6.09 18.84
C ILE A 326 -22.11 4.76 19.29
N HIS A 327 -23.38 4.82 19.68
CA HIS A 327 -24.16 3.63 20.03
C HIS A 327 -25.00 3.18 18.84
N PHE A 328 -24.74 1.96 18.37
CA PHE A 328 -25.49 1.35 17.27
C PHE A 328 -26.74 0.63 17.78
N GLY A 329 -27.85 0.85 17.08
CA GLY A 329 -29.07 0.05 17.26
C GLY A 329 -28.98 -1.33 16.58
N PRO A 330 -30.14 -1.96 16.30
CA PRO A 330 -30.23 -3.18 15.50
C PRO A 330 -29.53 -3.06 14.14
N GLU A 331 -29.19 -4.19 13.53
CA GLU A 331 -28.61 -4.20 12.18
C GLU A 331 -29.58 -3.53 11.19
N PRO A 332 -29.09 -2.62 10.33
CA PRO A 332 -29.93 -1.99 9.32
C PRO A 332 -30.32 -2.99 8.23
N GLU A 333 -31.50 -2.80 7.65
CA GLU A 333 -31.88 -3.49 6.42
C GLU A 333 -31.07 -2.92 5.25
N MET A 334 -30.22 -3.77 4.66
CA MET A 334 -29.30 -3.43 3.56
C MET A 334 -29.07 -4.66 2.68
N THR A 335 -28.59 -4.44 1.46
CA THR A 335 -28.04 -5.53 0.62
C THR A 335 -26.90 -6.24 1.34
N GLU A 336 -26.68 -7.53 1.07
CA GLU A 336 -25.61 -8.32 1.69
C GLU A 336 -24.22 -7.69 1.59
N GLU A 337 -23.84 -7.19 0.39
CA GLU A 337 -22.55 -6.53 0.17
C GLU A 337 -22.40 -5.27 1.07
N ARG A 338 -23.38 -4.37 1.04
CA ARG A 338 -23.40 -3.15 1.88
C ARG A 338 -23.39 -3.47 3.37
N LEU A 339 -24.11 -4.52 3.79
CA LEU A 339 -24.12 -4.97 5.19
C LEU A 339 -22.75 -5.49 5.62
N SER A 340 -22.03 -6.18 4.73
CA SER A 340 -20.66 -6.64 4.98
C SER A 340 -19.70 -5.46 5.21
N ILE A 341 -19.77 -4.42 4.37
CA ILE A 341 -18.99 -3.19 4.55
C ILE A 341 -19.34 -2.49 5.86
N TYR A 342 -20.64 -2.34 6.16
CA TYR A 342 -21.10 -1.76 7.42
C TYR A 342 -20.56 -2.52 8.64
N LYS A 343 -20.63 -3.86 8.63
CA LYS A 343 -20.09 -4.72 9.70
C LYS A 343 -18.58 -4.53 9.86
N MET A 344 -17.85 -4.43 8.74
CA MET A 344 -16.40 -4.18 8.77
C MET A 344 -16.08 -2.81 9.38
N LEU A 345 -16.82 -1.75 9.04
CA LEU A 345 -16.63 -0.42 9.63
C LEU A 345 -16.95 -0.41 11.13
N LYS A 346 -18.01 -1.13 11.53
CA LYS A 346 -18.51 -1.19 12.91
C LYS A 346 -17.63 -2.04 13.84
N HIS A 347 -17.24 -3.23 13.40
CA HIS A 347 -16.49 -4.19 14.23
C HIS A 347 -14.98 -4.08 14.05
N GLY A 348 -14.56 -3.47 12.93
CA GLY A 348 -13.19 -3.15 12.62
C GLY A 348 -12.42 -4.29 11.94
N ARG A 349 -11.19 -3.95 11.56
CA ARG A 349 -10.23 -4.89 10.96
C ARG A 349 -9.72 -5.91 12.00
N ASN A 350 -9.12 -7.00 11.51
CA ASN A 350 -8.56 -8.06 12.37
C ASN A 350 -7.45 -7.51 13.27
N THR A 351 -6.56 -6.70 12.71
CA THR A 351 -5.48 -6.06 13.45
C THR A 351 -5.71 -4.55 13.60
N ARG A 352 -5.07 -4.00 14.63
CA ARG A 352 -5.03 -2.56 14.86
C ARG A 352 -3.74 -2.01 14.24
N SER A 353 -3.84 -0.90 13.51
CA SER A 353 -2.68 -0.16 13.06
C SER A 353 -2.09 0.71 14.17
N ARG A 354 -0.92 1.29 13.94
CA ARG A 354 -0.25 2.20 14.90
C ARG A 354 -0.82 3.62 14.93
N PHE A 355 -1.52 4.04 13.88
CA PHE A 355 -1.94 5.44 13.68
C PHE A 355 -3.46 5.64 13.81
N ASP A 356 -4.27 4.58 13.77
CA ASP A 356 -5.72 4.67 13.90
C ASP A 356 -6.33 3.61 14.86
N HIS A 357 -7.65 3.69 15.00
CA HIS A 357 -8.44 2.64 15.63
C HIS A 357 -8.80 1.57 14.60
N LYS A 358 -8.92 0.32 15.06
CA LYS A 358 -9.31 -0.78 14.17
C LYS A 358 -10.73 -0.62 13.62
N THR A 359 -11.58 0.07 14.39
CA THR A 359 -12.97 0.42 14.10
C THR A 359 -13.06 1.79 13.43
N SER A 360 -14.14 2.02 12.70
CA SER A 360 -14.44 3.31 12.07
C SER A 360 -15.90 3.67 12.34
N SER A 361 -16.24 3.88 13.61
CA SER A 361 -17.65 3.97 14.04
C SER A 361 -18.38 5.15 13.43
N LEU A 362 -17.71 6.29 13.24
CA LEU A 362 -18.31 7.43 12.54
C LEU A 362 -18.61 7.10 11.08
N SER A 363 -17.71 6.37 10.41
CA SER A 363 -17.95 5.89 9.04
C SER A 363 -19.11 4.90 9.00
N ALA A 364 -19.19 3.95 9.94
CA ALA A 364 -20.31 3.01 10.04
C ALA A 364 -21.65 3.73 10.27
N PHE A 365 -21.65 4.73 11.16
CA PHE A 365 -22.83 5.56 11.44
C PHE A 365 -23.31 6.31 10.21
N LEU A 366 -22.41 6.99 9.50
CA LEU A 366 -22.76 7.71 8.26
C LEU A 366 -23.18 6.76 7.15
N TYR A 367 -22.49 5.64 6.97
CA TYR A 367 -22.80 4.63 5.96
C TYR A 367 -24.18 4.00 6.17
N GLN A 368 -24.60 3.87 7.43
CA GLN A 368 -25.96 3.46 7.80
C GLN A 368 -27.02 4.53 7.51
N LYS A 369 -26.69 5.81 7.67
CA LYS A 369 -27.65 6.92 7.60
C LYS A 369 -27.79 7.54 6.21
N ILE A 370 -26.78 7.38 5.35
CA ILE A 370 -26.80 7.84 3.96
C ILE A 370 -27.39 6.71 3.11
N PRO A 371 -28.50 6.93 2.39
CA PRO A 371 -29.08 5.94 1.48
C PRO A 371 -28.09 5.50 0.39
N LEU A 372 -28.28 4.30 -0.16
CA LEU A 372 -27.40 3.74 -1.19
C LEU A 372 -27.37 4.64 -2.43
N GLU A 373 -28.53 5.11 -2.85
CA GLU A 373 -28.75 5.98 -4.01
C GLU A 373 -28.10 7.36 -3.86
N GLU A 374 -27.92 7.85 -2.63
CA GLU A 374 -27.29 9.15 -2.36
C GLU A 374 -25.77 9.03 -2.13
N PHE A 375 -25.28 7.84 -1.76
CA PHE A 375 -23.91 7.65 -1.31
C PHE A 375 -22.87 8.07 -2.36
N GLU A 376 -23.06 7.69 -3.62
CA GLU A 376 -22.13 8.08 -4.70
C GLU A 376 -22.17 9.59 -4.99
N THR A 377 -23.32 10.25 -4.80
CA THR A 377 -23.42 11.71 -4.93
C THR A 377 -22.64 12.41 -3.82
N VAL A 378 -22.79 11.94 -2.57
CA VAL A 378 -22.03 12.42 -1.42
C VAL A 378 -20.53 12.17 -1.64
N PHE A 379 -20.15 10.95 -2.04
CA PHE A 379 -18.77 10.58 -2.33
C PHE A 379 -18.16 11.46 -3.44
N GLY A 380 -18.92 11.73 -4.49
CA GLY A 380 -18.52 12.63 -5.57
C GLY A 380 -18.22 14.05 -5.08
N LYS A 381 -19.04 14.59 -4.17
CA LYS A 381 -18.81 15.92 -3.59
C LYS A 381 -17.59 15.95 -2.66
N VAL A 382 -17.41 14.97 -1.78
CA VAL A 382 -16.22 14.91 -0.92
C VAL A 382 -14.93 14.68 -1.73
N SER A 383 -15.02 13.99 -2.87
CA SER A 383 -13.91 13.87 -3.83
C SER A 383 -13.55 15.22 -4.45
N GLN A 384 -14.54 16.04 -4.82
CA GLN A 384 -14.30 17.42 -5.28
C GLN A 384 -13.66 18.27 -4.17
N PHE A 385 -14.07 18.08 -2.92
CA PHE A 385 -13.46 18.76 -1.77
C PHE A 385 -12.00 18.33 -1.60
N HIS A 386 -11.69 17.05 -1.75
CA HIS A 386 -10.31 16.57 -1.73
C HIS A 386 -9.44 17.19 -2.82
N GLN A 387 -10.01 17.42 -4.00
CA GLN A 387 -9.35 18.07 -5.13
C GLN A 387 -9.30 19.60 -5.01
N GLY A 388 -9.81 20.20 -3.93
CA GLY A 388 -9.86 21.65 -3.74
C GLY A 388 -10.84 22.38 -4.68
N LYS A 389 -11.77 21.65 -5.30
CA LYS A 389 -12.75 22.19 -6.27
C LYS A 389 -14.01 22.75 -5.62
N VAL A 390 -14.28 22.38 -4.37
CA VAL A 390 -15.38 22.93 -3.57
C VAL A 390 -14.87 23.31 -2.19
N SER A 391 -15.51 24.29 -1.58
CA SER A 391 -15.24 24.75 -0.22
C SER A 391 -15.77 23.78 0.85
N ALA A 392 -15.38 24.00 2.11
CA ALA A 392 -15.89 23.25 3.24
C ALA A 392 -17.42 23.41 3.42
N ASP A 393 -17.99 24.61 3.20
CA ASP A 393 -19.44 24.80 3.29
C ASP A 393 -20.18 24.04 2.18
N GLU A 394 -19.67 24.07 0.94
CA GLU A 394 -20.24 23.28 -0.16
C GLU A 394 -20.10 21.78 0.06
N CYS A 395 -19.00 21.33 0.67
CA CYS A 395 -18.81 19.94 1.08
C CYS A 395 -19.82 19.53 2.15
N LEU A 396 -20.15 20.39 3.11
CA LEU A 396 -21.12 20.08 4.15
C LEU A 396 -22.57 20.13 3.65
N ALA A 397 -22.85 20.96 2.65
CA ALA A 397 -24.17 21.13 2.07
C ALA A 397 -24.70 19.90 1.33
N VAL A 398 -23.85 18.93 0.95
CA VAL A 398 -24.32 17.67 0.35
C VAL A 398 -24.93 16.71 1.36
N PHE A 399 -24.64 16.91 2.65
CA PHE A 399 -25.18 16.07 3.71
C PHE A 399 -26.50 16.64 4.22
N HIS A 400 -27.42 15.76 4.62
CA HIS A 400 -28.64 16.19 5.28
C HIS A 400 -28.30 17.01 6.55
N PRO A 401 -28.86 18.22 6.74
CA PRO A 401 -28.47 19.10 7.86
C PRO A 401 -28.57 18.46 9.25
N GLN A 402 -29.59 17.62 9.47
CA GLN A 402 -29.74 16.87 10.73
C GLN A 402 -28.57 15.90 10.98
N LEU A 403 -28.02 15.29 9.92
CA LEU A 403 -26.91 14.35 10.02
C LEU A 403 -25.63 15.08 10.42
N VAL A 404 -25.36 16.25 9.81
CA VAL A 404 -24.24 17.12 10.20
C VAL A 404 -24.37 17.56 11.65
N ALA A 405 -25.57 17.99 12.07
CA ALA A 405 -25.83 18.37 13.46
C ALA A 405 -25.57 17.20 14.45
N HIS A 406 -25.95 15.97 14.10
CA HIS A 406 -25.65 14.79 14.92
C HIS A 406 -24.15 14.50 15.02
N VAL A 407 -23.41 14.61 13.93
CA VAL A 407 -21.95 14.44 13.98
C VAL A 407 -21.29 15.51 14.86
N ILE A 408 -21.76 16.77 14.77
CA ILE A 408 -21.25 17.85 15.61
C ILE A 408 -21.47 17.54 17.11
N ILE A 409 -22.57 16.88 17.50
CA ILE A 409 -22.79 16.46 18.89
C ILE A 409 -21.68 15.53 19.37
N PHE A 410 -21.22 14.59 18.55
CA PHE A 410 -20.10 13.72 18.92
C PHE A 410 -18.79 14.52 19.02
N LEU A 411 -18.55 15.44 18.07
CA LEU A 411 -17.34 16.27 18.05
C LEU A 411 -17.26 17.25 19.21
N GLU A 412 -18.39 17.69 19.79
CA GLU A 412 -18.42 18.54 20.99
C GLU A 412 -17.84 17.83 22.24
N GLU A 413 -17.83 16.50 22.24
CA GLU A 413 -17.32 15.68 23.34
C GLU A 413 -15.86 15.23 23.13
N THR A 414 -15.38 15.17 21.88
CA THR A 414 -13.97 14.88 21.58
C THR A 414 -13.13 16.16 21.45
N ALA A 415 -13.58 17.14 20.68
CA ALA A 415 -12.85 18.36 20.37
C ALA A 415 -13.21 19.51 21.33
N LEU A 416 -12.90 19.34 22.62
CA LEU A 416 -13.26 20.29 23.69
C LEU A 416 -12.75 21.73 23.42
N SER A 417 -11.58 21.88 22.81
CA SER A 417 -11.02 23.19 22.43
C SER A 417 -11.82 23.90 21.33
N ARG A 418 -12.69 23.19 20.60
CA ARG A 418 -13.56 23.70 19.53
C ARG A 418 -15.04 23.77 19.93
N LYS A 419 -15.39 23.36 21.16
CA LYS A 419 -16.78 23.18 21.62
C LYS A 419 -17.66 24.42 21.38
N GLY A 420 -17.15 25.62 21.63
CA GLY A 420 -17.91 26.87 21.41
C GLY A 420 -18.30 27.11 19.95
N GLU A 421 -17.36 26.92 19.01
CA GLU A 421 -17.64 27.08 17.57
C GLU A 421 -18.48 25.93 17.02
N LEU A 422 -18.25 24.70 17.50
CA LEU A 422 -19.09 23.54 17.19
C LEU A 422 -20.55 23.78 17.60
N MET A 423 -20.80 24.31 18.80
CA MET A 423 -22.16 24.64 19.25
C MET A 423 -22.85 25.66 18.34
N LYS A 424 -22.16 26.72 17.92
CA LYS A 424 -22.70 27.72 16.97
C LYS A 424 -23.06 27.07 15.64
N MET A 425 -22.17 26.23 15.12
CA MET A 425 -22.37 25.49 13.88
C MET A 425 -23.53 24.50 13.97
N LYS A 426 -23.67 23.78 15.10
CA LYS A 426 -24.79 22.89 15.38
C LYS A 426 -26.12 23.63 15.32
N THR A 427 -26.23 24.79 15.98
CA THR A 427 -27.46 25.61 15.95
C THR A 427 -27.83 26.02 14.52
N ARG A 428 -26.84 26.36 13.69
CA ARG A 428 -27.05 26.68 12.26
C ARG A 428 -27.67 25.49 11.50
N PHE A 429 -27.12 24.29 11.63
CA PHE A 429 -27.62 23.10 10.92
C PHE A 429 -28.97 22.60 11.45
N ILE A 430 -29.24 22.69 12.76
CA ILE A 430 -30.58 22.43 13.33
C ILE A 430 -31.61 23.39 12.72
N GLY A 431 -31.25 24.67 12.58
CA GLY A 431 -32.11 25.68 11.94
C GLY A 431 -32.39 25.39 10.48
N GLN A 432 -31.42 24.84 9.74
CA GLN A 432 -31.59 24.41 8.35
C GLN A 432 -32.47 23.16 8.24
N ALA A 433 -32.26 22.16 9.11
CA ALA A 433 -33.07 20.94 9.13
C ALA A 433 -34.57 21.24 9.33
N LYS A 434 -34.90 22.16 10.24
CA LYS A 434 -36.27 22.63 10.50
C LYS A 434 -36.93 23.35 9.32
N LYS A 435 -36.15 23.82 8.34
CA LYS A 435 -36.66 24.49 7.13
C LYS A 435 -36.81 23.54 5.95
N ALA A 436 -36.15 22.37 6.01
CA ALA A 436 -36.10 21.40 4.93
C ALA A 436 -37.15 20.28 5.08
N GLY A 437 -37.61 20.02 6.31
CA GLY A 437 -38.80 19.21 6.60
C GLY A 437 -40.02 20.10 6.82
#